data_AF-A0A6A7KKN0-F1
#
_entry.id   AF-A0A6A7KKN0-F1
#
_cell.length_a   1.000
_cell.length_b   1.000
_cell.length_c   1.000
_cell.angle_alpha   90.00
_cell.angle_beta   90.00
_cell.angle_gamma   90.00
#
_symmetry.space_group_name_H-M   'P 1'
#
loop_
_entity.id
_entity.type
_entity.pdbx_description
1 polymer ?
#
loop_
_entity_poly.entity_id
_entity_poly.type
_entity_poly.pdbx_seq_one_letter_code
_entity_poly.pdbx_strand_id
1 'polypeptide(L)'
;MAHKLRPIVAIVLIGIVLVFAIQNVADVEVQFLLWSFALPRAILIVVAFALGMLIGWILHSVRARKRPHAAPSDGAGPPTAMGGG
;
A
#
# COMPACT_ATOMS: atom_id res chain seq x y z
N MET A 1 28.34 -9.74 18.51
CA MET A 1 28.65 -8.36 18.08
C MET A 1 27.77 -7.86 16.91
N ALA A 2 26.50 -8.29 16.80
CA ALA A 2 25.63 -7.94 15.64
C ALA A 2 24.64 -6.78 15.89
N HIS A 3 24.52 -6.30 17.14
CA HIS A 3 23.45 -5.35 17.51
C HIS A 3 23.78 -3.89 17.16
N LYS A 4 25.06 -3.56 16.96
CA LYS A 4 25.55 -2.20 16.65
C LYS A 4 25.61 -1.88 15.15
N LEU A 5 25.47 -2.90 14.28
CA LEU A 5 25.51 -2.73 12.83
C LEU A 5 24.20 -2.18 12.25
N ARG A 6 23.07 -2.41 12.94
CA ARG A 6 21.74 -1.94 12.53
C ARG A 6 21.66 -0.42 12.31
N PRO A 7 22.14 0.44 13.23
CA PRO A 7 22.14 1.89 13.02
C PRO A 7 23.11 2.34 11.92
N ILE A 8 24.26 1.69 11.80
CA ILE A 8 25.26 2.02 10.77
C ILE A 8 24.69 1.75 9.37
N VAL A 9 24.03 0.60 9.19
CA VAL A 9 23.35 0.26 7.93
C VAL A 9 22.23 1.25 7.62
N ALA A 10 21.45 1.66 8.63
CA ALA A 10 20.40 2.66 8.46
C ALA A 10 20.98 4.02 8.03
N ILE A 11 22.06 4.49 8.65
CA ILE A 11 22.74 5.75 8.31
C ILE A 11 23.30 5.69 6.88
N VAL A 12 23.94 4.58 6.50
CA VAL A 12 24.46 4.38 5.13
C VAL A 12 23.32 4.41 4.11
N LEU A 13 22.21 3.72 4.37
CA LEU A 13 21.03 3.73 3.50
C LEU A 13 20.43 5.14 3.36
N ILE A 14 20.30 5.87 4.47
CA ILE A 14 19.82 7.27 4.44
C ILE A 14 20.76 8.14 3.61
N GLY A 15 22.08 7.98 3.79
CA GLY A 15 23.09 8.71 3.00
C GLY A 15 22.99 8.42 1.50
N ILE A 16 22.81 7.15 1.12
CA ILE A 16 22.61 6.74 -0.28
C ILE A 16 21.33 7.38 -0.85
N VAL A 17 20.23 7.39 -0.10
CA VAL A 17 18.97 8.01 -0.50
C VAL A 17 19.14 9.52 -0.68
N LEU A 18 19.87 10.21 0.21
CA LEU A 18 20.16 11.63 0.08
C LEU A 18 21.00 11.93 -1.17
N VAL A 19 22.07 11.18 -1.40
CA VAL A 19 22.94 11.36 -2.57
C VAL A 19 22.15 11.08 -3.85
N PHE A 20 21.36 10.01 -3.88
CA PHE A 20 20.45 9.73 -4.98
C PHE A 20 19.48 10.89 -5.19
N ALA A 21 18.85 11.41 -4.13
CA ALA A 21 17.92 12.53 -4.25
C ALA A 21 18.61 13.77 -4.83
N ILE A 22 19.78 14.16 -4.31
CA ILE A 22 20.57 15.32 -4.76
C ILE A 22 21.04 15.15 -6.22
N GLN A 23 21.56 13.98 -6.58
CA GLN A 23 21.98 13.69 -7.95
C GLN A 23 20.80 13.64 -8.93
N ASN A 24 19.61 13.31 -8.44
CA ASN A 24 18.37 13.31 -9.21
C ASN A 24 17.58 14.62 -9.03
N VAL A 25 18.21 15.69 -8.52
CA VAL A 25 17.75 17.10 -8.66
C VAL A 25 18.01 17.55 -10.09
N ALA A 26 17.48 16.78 -11.04
CA ALA A 26 17.20 17.28 -12.37
C ALA A 26 15.73 17.68 -12.34
N ASP A 27 15.48 18.98 -12.34
CA ASP A 27 14.13 19.52 -12.40
C ASP A 27 13.48 19.07 -13.72
N VAL A 28 12.34 18.41 -13.59
CA VAL A 28 11.49 18.05 -14.72
C VAL A 28 10.29 18.97 -14.69
N GLU A 29 10.07 19.68 -15.79
CA GLU A 29 8.87 20.44 -15.99
C GLU A 29 7.71 19.48 -16.28
N VAL A 30 6.68 19.54 -15.43
CA VAL A 30 5.45 18.77 -15.60
C VAL A 30 4.37 19.73 -16.07
N GLN A 31 3.84 19.48 -17.27
CA GLN A 31 2.63 20.14 -17.73
C GLN A 31 1.41 19.31 -17.35
N PHE A 32 0.44 19.95 -16.70
CA PHE A 32 -0.80 19.32 -16.29
C PHE A 32 -1.97 20.15 -16.83
N LEU A 33 -2.52 19.72 -17.97
CA LEU A 33 -3.64 20.33 -18.69
C LEU A 33 -3.45 21.83 -19.02
N LEU A 34 -3.48 22.71 -18.03
CA LEU A 34 -3.34 24.17 -18.14
C LEU A 34 -2.27 24.78 -17.22
N TRP A 35 -1.67 24.01 -16.29
CA TRP A 35 -0.60 24.50 -15.42
C TRP A 35 0.73 23.82 -15.77
N SER A 36 1.85 24.47 -15.45
CA SER A 36 3.15 23.79 -15.38
C SER A 36 3.83 24.07 -14.06
N PHE A 37 4.64 23.11 -13.61
CA PHE A 37 5.43 23.21 -12.41
C PHE A 37 6.68 22.34 -12.53
N ALA A 38 7.77 22.78 -11.91
CA ALA A 38 9.01 22.03 -11.87
C ALA A 38 9.12 21.27 -10.56
N LEU A 39 9.45 19.97 -10.65
CA LEU A 39 9.83 19.16 -9.49
C LEU A 39 11.05 18.32 -9.81
N PRO A 40 11.89 18.00 -8.81
CA PRO A 40 12.90 16.97 -8.92
C PRO A 40 12.30 15.64 -9.38
N ARG A 41 12.93 15.00 -10.35
CA ARG A 41 12.45 13.74 -10.94
C ARG A 41 12.19 12.65 -9.90
N ALA A 42 13.01 12.58 -8.85
CA ALA A 42 12.83 11.63 -7.75
C ALA A 42 11.52 11.85 -6.96
N ILE A 43 11.17 13.11 -6.68
CA ILE A 43 9.93 13.45 -5.96
C ILE A 43 8.72 13.06 -6.81
N LEU A 44 8.77 13.35 -8.12
CA LEU A 44 7.72 13.00 -9.06
C LEU A 44 7.45 11.49 -9.05
N ILE A 45 8.49 10.66 -9.13
CA ILE A 45 8.37 9.19 -9.10
C ILE A 45 7.73 8.70 -7.79
N VAL A 46 8.19 9.21 -6.64
CA VAL A 46 7.67 8.82 -5.32
C VAL A 46 6.19 9.19 -5.19
N VAL A 47 5.81 10.41 -5.60
CA VAL A 47 4.41 10.87 -5.55
C VAL A 47 3.53 10.05 -6.48
N ALA A 48 3.97 9.80 -7.72
CA ALA A 48 3.23 8.98 -8.67
C ALA A 48 3.01 7.55 -8.16
N PHE A 49 4.04 6.95 -7.57
CA PHE A 49 3.96 5.63 -6.96
C PHE A 49 2.99 5.59 -5.77
N ALA A 50 3.09 6.56 -4.86
CA ALA A 50 2.20 6.66 -3.71
C ALA A 50 0.73 6.82 -4.12
N LEU A 51 0.45 7.65 -5.14
CA LEU A 51 -0.89 7.79 -5.71
C LEU A 51 -1.40 6.48 -6.32
N GLY A 52 -0.56 5.78 -7.09
CA GLY A 52 -0.88 4.47 -7.63
C GLY A 52 -1.24 3.44 -6.56
N MET A 53 -0.44 3.36 -5.48
CA MET A 53 -0.72 2.50 -4.33
C MET A 53 -2.04 2.87 -3.65
N LEU A 54 -2.28 4.17 -3.43
CA LEU A 54 -3.51 4.66 -2.79
C LEU A 54 -4.75 4.28 -3.63
N ILE A 55 -4.71 4.50 -4.94
CA ILE A 55 -5.78 4.11 -5.86
C ILE A 55 -6.00 2.60 -5.82
N GLY A 56 -4.93 1.81 -5.88
CA GLY A 56 -5.00 0.35 -5.78
C GLY A 56 -5.63 -0.14 -4.49
N TRP A 57 -5.26 0.47 -3.36
CA TRP A 57 -5.83 0.17 -2.04
C TRP A 57 -7.33 0.48 -2.01
N ILE A 58 -7.73 1.68 -2.45
CA ILE A 58 -9.13 2.11 -2.46
C ILE A 58 -9.96 1.14 -3.31
N LEU A 59 -9.48 0.78 -4.50
CA LEU A 59 -10.18 -0.14 -5.40
C LEU A 59 -10.31 -1.54 -4.79
N HIS A 60 -9.26 -2.04 -4.12
CA HIS A 60 -9.30 -3.31 -3.41
C HIS A 60 -10.31 -3.29 -2.26
N SER A 61 -10.33 -2.22 -1.47
CA SER A 61 -11.28 -2.03 -0.37
C SER A 61 -12.74 -2.03 -0.85
N VAL A 62 -13.03 -1.35 -1.96
CA VAL A 62 -14.38 -1.34 -2.55
C VAL A 62 -14.80 -2.73 -3.05
N ARG A 63 -13.87 -3.51 -3.63
CA ARG A 63 -14.14 -4.88 -4.08
C ARG A 63 -14.31 -5.87 -2.91
N ALA A 64 -13.53 -5.72 -1.83
CA ALA A 64 -13.61 -6.58 -0.65
C ALA A 64 -14.98 -6.49 0.05
N ARG A 65 -15.66 -5.34 -0.01
CA ARG A 65 -17.01 -5.16 0.54
C ARG A 65 -18.11 -5.90 -0.23
N LYS A 66 -17.83 -6.46 -1.42
CA LYS A 66 -18.78 -7.25 -2.21
C LYS A 66 -18.67 -8.77 -1.99
N ARG A 67 -18.07 -9.23 -0.89
CA ARG A 67 -18.27 -10.61 -0.44
C ARG A 67 -19.51 -10.60 0.48
N PRO A 68 -20.73 -10.84 -0.05
CA PRO A 68 -21.87 -11.09 0.82
C PRO A 68 -21.51 -12.27 1.71
N HIS A 69 -21.75 -12.07 3.00
CA HIS A 69 -21.77 -13.05 4.05
C HIS A 69 -22.40 -14.34 3.49
N ALA A 70 -21.57 -15.33 3.13
CA ALA A 70 -22.05 -16.68 3.02
C ALA A 70 -22.58 -17.00 4.43
N ALA A 71 -23.90 -17.16 4.51
CA ALA A 71 -24.61 -17.37 5.76
C ALA A 71 -23.98 -18.56 6.51
N PRO A 72 -23.84 -18.47 7.84
CA PRO A 72 -23.63 -19.67 8.64
C PRO A 72 -24.78 -20.62 8.34
N SER A 73 -24.49 -21.74 7.68
CA SER A 73 -25.36 -22.91 7.74
C SER A 73 -25.19 -23.51 9.13
N ASP A 74 -25.68 -22.79 10.14
CA ASP A 74 -25.88 -23.30 11.49
C ASP A 74 -26.96 -24.38 11.40
N GLY A 75 -26.51 -25.63 11.55
CA GLY A 75 -27.36 -26.81 11.61
C GLY A 75 -28.20 -26.87 12.89
N ALA A 76 -29.18 -25.98 13.00
CA ALA A 76 -30.24 -26.09 14.01
C ALA A 76 -31.38 -26.99 13.51
N GLY A 77 -31.16 -28.31 13.62
CA GLY A 77 -32.08 -29.43 13.94
C GLY A 77 -33.45 -29.62 13.23
N PRO A 78 -33.94 -30.86 13.25
CA PRO A 78 -35.25 -31.09 13.84
C PRO A 78 -35.11 -31.82 15.19
N PRO A 79 -35.95 -31.52 16.19
CA PRO A 79 -36.08 -32.34 17.37
C PRO A 79 -36.64 -33.70 16.92
N THR A 80 -35.80 -34.72 16.89
CA THR A 80 -36.22 -36.11 16.68
C THR A 80 -36.96 -36.59 17.93
N ALA A 81 -38.19 -36.11 18.10
CA ALA A 81 -39.21 -36.82 18.85
C ALA A 81 -39.79 -37.87 17.89
N MET A 82 -39.39 -39.14 18.05
CA MET A 82 -40.19 -40.35 17.78
C MET A 82 -39.30 -41.61 17.82
N GLY A 83 -39.74 -42.61 18.60
CA GLY A 83 -39.18 -43.97 18.69
C GLY A 83 -38.53 -44.20 20.06
N GLY A 84 -39.04 -45.01 20.99
CA GLY A 84 -39.90 -46.19 20.92
C GLY A 84 -39.24 -47.26 21.79
N GLY A 85 -39.94 -47.78 22.80
CA GLY A 85 -39.44 -48.80 23.73
C GLY A 85 -39.99 -48.63 25.14
#